data_AF-A0A6G3YZ78-F1
#
_entry.id   AF-A0A6G3YZ78-F1
#
_cell.length_a   1.000
_cell.length_b   1.000
_cell.length_c   1.000
_cell.angle_alpha   90.00
_cell.angle_beta   90.00
_cell.angle_gamma   90.00
#
_symmetry.space_group_name_H-M   'P 1'
#
loop_
_entity.id
_entity.type
_entity.pdbx_description
1 polymer ?
#
loop_
_entity_poly.entity_id
_entity_poly.type
_entity_poly.pdbx_seq_one_letter_code
_entity_poly.pdbx_strand_id
1 'polypeptide(L)' 'MDFTDNELMNAVKNEMIRNDRFKEQVYNAIEKNRRNELKALVSKVAKKVFGEVIPKVIIEVVDIFLSYS' A
#
# COMPACT_ATOMS: atom_id res chain seq x y z
N MET A 1 -9.64 -7.77 9.41
CA MET A 1 -8.31 -7.20 9.17
C MET A 1 -7.38 -7.91 10.11
N ASP A 2 -6.64 -8.87 9.57
CA ASP A 2 -5.74 -9.75 10.31
C ASP A 2 -4.43 -9.01 10.65
N PHE A 3 -3.58 -9.61 11.49
CA PHE A 3 -2.31 -9.00 11.90
C PHE A 3 -1.45 -8.53 10.71
N THR A 4 -1.39 -9.34 9.65
CA THR A 4 -0.61 -9.08 8.44
C THR A 4 -1.09 -7.85 7.65
N ASP A 5 -2.40 -7.59 7.63
CA ASP A 5 -2.97 -6.40 6.97
C ASP A 5 -2.58 -5.12 7.71
N ASN A 6 -2.65 -5.15 9.05
CA ASN A 6 -2.27 -4.02 9.90
C ASN A 6 -0.78 -3.72 9.81
N GLU A 7 0.07 -4.75 9.80
CA GLU A 7 1.52 -4.58 9.66
C GLU A 7 1.88 -3.98 8.29
N LEU A 8 1.27 -4.48 7.21
CA LEU A 8 1.48 -3.91 5.87
C LEU A 8 0.97 -2.47 5.78
N MET A 9 -0.22 -2.19 6.29
CA MET A 9 -0.82 -0.86 6.29
C MET A 9 0.10 0.15 7.02
N ASN A 10 0.60 -0.23 8.19
CA ASN A 10 1.52 0.60 8.95
C ASN A 10 2.86 0.79 8.22
N ALA A 11 3.39 -0.25 7.58
CA ALA A 11 4.60 -0.13 6.79
C ALA A 11 4.44 0.80 5.58
N VAL A 12 3.31 0.72 4.87
CA VAL A 12 3.01 1.63 3.75
C VAL A 12 2.89 3.07 4.27
N LYS A 13 2.17 3.31 5.36
CA LYS A 13 2.08 4.63 6.01
C LYS A 13 3.45 5.16 6.43
N ASN A 14 4.29 4.32 7.00
CA ASN A 14 5.64 4.70 7.40
C ASN A 14 6.51 5.10 6.20
N GLU A 15 6.43 4.40 5.08
CA GLU A 15 7.16 4.82 3.87
C GLU A 15 6.59 6.10 3.25
N MET A 16 5.27 6.32 3.33
CA MET A 16 4.70 7.61 2.93
C MET A 16 5.21 8.76 3.82
N ILE A 17 5.46 8.52 5.11
CA ILE A 17 6.02 9.54 6.02
C ILE A 17 7.49 9.82 5.70
N ARG A 18 8.26 8.79 5.33
CA ARG A 18 9.73 8.89 5.15
C ARG A 18 10.17 9.23 3.73
N ASN A 19 9.30 9.06 2.74
CA ASN A 19 9.63 9.21 1.32
C ASN A 19 8.54 10.00 0.60
N ASP A 20 8.79 11.30 0.41
CA ASP A 20 7.85 12.22 -0.24
C ASP A 20 7.49 11.78 -1.66
N ARG A 21 8.45 11.25 -2.42
CA ARG A 21 8.17 10.71 -3.77
C ARG A 21 7.22 9.52 -3.72
N PHE A 22 7.41 8.60 -2.79
CA PHE A 22 6.53 7.45 -2.62
C PHE A 22 5.13 7.89 -2.18
N LYS A 23 5.06 8.84 -1.25
CA LYS A 23 3.81 9.48 -0.80
C LYS A 23 3.03 10.11 -1.96
N GLU A 24 3.69 10.91 -2.79
CA GLU A 24 3.07 11.51 -3.98
C GLU A 24 2.58 10.44 -4.97
N GLN A 25 3.36 9.38 -5.20
CA GLN A 25 2.94 8.27 -6.07
C GLN A 25 1.70 7.55 -5.54
N VAL A 26 1.63 7.31 -4.22
CA VAL A 26 0.46 6.70 -3.59
C VAL A 26 -0.75 7.62 -3.71
N TYR A 27 -0.63 8.91 -3.36
CA TYR A 27 -1.75 9.85 -3.47
C TYR A 27 -2.24 10.03 -4.90
N ASN A 28 -1.33 10.22 -5.86
CA ASN A 28 -1.71 10.32 -7.27
C ASN A 28 -2.38 9.03 -7.79
N ALA A 29 -1.97 7.86 -7.31
CA ALA A 29 -2.64 6.60 -7.64
C ALA A 29 -4.04 6.51 -7.02
N ILE A 30 -4.22 6.99 -5.79
CA ILE A 30 -5.51 7.06 -5.10
C ILE A 30 -6.45 8.05 -5.81
N GLU A 31 -6.03 9.31 -6.01
CA GLU A 31 -6.82 10.37 -6.66
C GLU A 31 -7.28 9.99 -8.07
N LYS A 32 -6.43 9.29 -8.82
CA LYS A 32 -6.75 8.83 -10.19
C LYS A 32 -7.40 7.46 -10.24
N ASN A 33 -7.74 6.88 -9.09
CA ASN A 33 -8.31 5.54 -8.94
C ASN A 33 -7.50 4.44 -9.68
N ARG A 34 -6.17 4.59 -9.72
CA ARG A 34 -5.24 3.70 -10.43
C ARG A 34 -4.88 2.51 -9.56
N ARG A 35 -5.84 1.62 -9.36
CA ARG A 35 -5.72 0.42 -8.50
C ARG A 35 -4.48 -0.42 -8.81
N ASN A 36 -4.11 -0.58 -10.09
CA ASN A 36 -2.94 -1.37 -10.48
C ASN A 36 -1.61 -0.72 -10.08
N GLU A 37 -1.50 0.62 -10.19
CA GLU A 37 -0.33 1.36 -9.72
C GLU A 37 -0.22 1.26 -8.19
N LEU A 38 -1.34 1.44 -7.49
CA LEU A 38 -1.39 1.32 -6.03
C LEU A 38 -1.01 -0.09 -5.56
N LYS A 39 -1.49 -1.15 -6.23
CA LYS A 39 -1.07 -2.54 -6.00
C LYS A 39 0.44 -2.72 -6.16
N ALA A 40 1.04 -2.14 -7.19
CA ALA A 40 2.48 -2.25 -7.41
C ALA A 40 3.30 -1.53 -6.31
N LEU A 41 2.83 -0.36 -5.85
CA LEU A 41 3.46 0.38 -4.75
C LEU A 41 3.37 -0.39 -3.43
N VAL A 42 2.18 -0.87 -3.07
CA VAL A 42 1.95 -1.67 -1.85
C VAL A 42 2.72 -3.00 -1.90
N SER A 43 2.79 -3.65 -3.07
CA SER A 43 3.54 -4.90 -3.25
C SER A 43 5.05 -4.73 -3.00
N LYS A 44 5.64 -3.59 -3.38
CA LYS A 44 7.05 -3.29 -3.08
C LYS A 44 7.30 -3.21 -1.58
N VAL A 45 6.38 -2.58 -0.84
CA VAL A 45 6.47 -2.50 0.62
C VAL A 45 6.26 -3.87 1.25
N ALA A 46 5.25 -4.63 0.79
CA ALA A 46 4.99 -5.98 1.28
C ALA A 46 6.22 -6.89 1.15
N LYS A 47 6.89 -6.87 -0.01
CA LYS A 47 8.12 -7.62 -0.24
C LYS A 47 9.27 -7.21 0.69
N LYS A 48 9.33 -5.93 1.09
CA LYS A 48 10.35 -5.42 2.03
C LYS A 48 10.06 -5.85 3.47
N VAL A 49 8.79 -5.89 3.87
CA VAL A 49 8.37 -6.20 5.25
C VAL A 49 8.35 -7.71 5.48
N PHE A 50 7.69 -8.46 4.60
CA PHE A 50 7.45 -9.90 4.77
C PHE A 50 8.44 -10.78 4.01
N GLY A 51 9.32 -10.20 3.17
CA GLY A 51 10.20 -10.97 2.28
C GLY A 51 9.48 -11.58 1.07
N GLU A 52 8.16 -11.73 1.14
CA GLU A 52 7.31 -12.26 0.08
C GLU A 52 6.08 -11.39 -0.21
N VAL A 53 5.44 -11.67 -1.33
CA VAL A 53 4.25 -10.95 -1.78
C VAL A 53 3.04 -11.80 -1.40
N ILE A 54 2.17 -11.27 -0.53
CA ILE A 54 0.91 -11.93 -0.13
C ILE A 54 -0.24 -11.24 -0.88
N PRO A 55 -0.77 -11.80 -1.98
CA PRO A 55 -1.68 -11.08 -2.87
C PRO A 55 -2.99 -10.65 -2.21
N LYS A 56 -3.53 -11.48 -1.30
CA LYS A 56 -4.76 -11.18 -0.56
C LYS A 56 -4.61 -9.91 0.29
N VAL A 57 -3.55 -9.84 1.10
CA VAL A 57 -3.23 -8.70 1.98
C VAL A 57 -3.02 -7.43 1.13
N ILE A 58 -2.36 -7.54 -0.02
CA ILE A 58 -2.16 -6.40 -0.93
C ILE A 58 -3.50 -5.88 -1.46
N ILE A 59 -4.40 -6.77 -1.88
CA ILE A 59 -5.73 -6.39 -2.37
C ILE A 59 -6.50 -5.66 -1.26
N GLU A 60 -6.51 -6.20 -0.04
CA GLU A 60 -7.22 -5.60 1.09
C GLU A 60 -6.66 -4.21 1.43
N VAL A 61 -5.34 -4.07 1.55
CA VAL A 61 -4.68 -2.77 1.81
C VAL A 61 -5.00 -1.74 0.73
N VAL A 62 -4.97 -2.14 -0.55
CA VAL A 62 -5.31 -1.26 -1.67
C VAL A 62 -6.77 -0.83 -1.62
N ASP A 63 -7.69 -1.75 -1.34
CA ASP A 63 -9.12 -1.44 -1.28
C ASP A 63 -9.43 -0.50 -0.11
N ILE A 64 -8.72 -0.64 1.02
CA ILE A 64 -8.81 0.29 2.14
C ILE A 64 -8.38 1.70 1.70
N PHE A 65 -7.22 1.85 1.04
CA PHE A 65 -6.75 3.15 0.57
C PHE A 65 -7.74 3.83 -0.38
N LEU A 66 -8.39 3.07 -1.26
CA LEU A 66 -9.39 3.59 -2.20
C LEU A 66 -10.75 3.86 -1.54
N SER A 67 -11.08 3.22 -0.41
CA SER A 67 -12.34 3.43 0.31
C SER A 67 -12.41 4.74 1.09
N TYR A 68 -11.25 5.35 1.42
CA TYR A 68 -11.16 6.62 2.14
C TYR A 68 -11.13 7.85 1.20
N SER A 69 -11.35 7.65 -0.10
CA SER A 69 -11.28 8.67 -1.16
C SER A 69 -12.65 9.20 -1.55
#